data_AF-A0A6U5MUG7-F1
#
_entry.id   AF-A0A6U5MUG7-F1
#
_cell.length_a   1.000
_cell.length_b   1.000
_cell.length_c   1.000
_cell.angle_alpha   90.00
_cell.angle_beta   90.00
_cell.angle_gamma   90.00
#
_symmetry.space_group_name_H-M   'P 1'
#
loop_
_entity.id
_entity.type
_entity.pdbx_description
1 polymer ?
#
loop_
_entity_poly.entity_id
_entity_poly.type
_entity_poly.pdbx_seq_one_letter_code
_entity_poly.pdbx_strand_id
1 'polypeptide(L)'
;QCTICIGFADGAGAPIGGLVYRLLDSPPTWVMGCAKEGLLRSQLRAAASRPGFVCSNGSLSPFVEALASELGYDLHRAGGAGNKMMLLLEGTGRCYIQDRGVSRWDTCAAQAVLEAHGGALAKLSRFAAEQQLASYSYVASDINADFESGLALLCSYNARGPVPVPEEGDPTPRATCAEQLKTYANVCGLLALPASELPLLPKYYEAVCKVAAMYEPAYN
;
A
#
# COMPACT_ATOMS: atom_id res chain seq x y z
N GLN A 1 1.70 -15.42 -7.91
CA GLN A 1 1.07 -15.62 -6.59
C GLN A 1 -0.28 -14.94 -6.63
N CYS A 2 -1.36 -15.68 -6.38
CA CYS A 2 -2.73 -15.17 -6.47
C CYS A 2 -3.35 -15.15 -5.07
N THR A 3 -4.11 -14.09 -4.77
CA THR A 3 -4.87 -13.95 -3.53
C THR A 3 -6.28 -13.50 -3.83
N ILE A 4 -7.25 -14.07 -3.14
CA ILE A 4 -8.60 -13.51 -3.04
C ILE A 4 -8.59 -12.50 -1.89
N CYS A 5 -9.03 -11.27 -2.16
CA CYS A 5 -9.13 -10.21 -1.16
C CYS A 5 -10.60 -9.78 -1.06
N ILE A 6 -11.20 -9.89 0.12
CA ILE A 6 -12.56 -9.43 0.41
C ILE A 6 -12.46 -8.42 1.55
N GLY A 7 -12.77 -7.16 1.27
CA GLY A 7 -12.73 -6.08 2.25
C GLY A 7 -14.12 -5.54 2.55
N PHE A 8 -14.36 -5.20 3.81
CA PHE A 8 -15.58 -4.58 4.29
C PHE A 8 -15.23 -3.20 4.83
N ALA A 9 -15.90 -2.17 4.31
CA ALA A 9 -15.80 -0.81 4.81
C ALA A 9 -17.16 -0.35 5.36
N ASP A 10 -17.14 0.53 6.36
CA ASP A 10 -18.36 1.16 6.86
C ASP A 10 -18.82 2.34 5.99
N GLY A 11 -19.96 2.95 6.35
CA GLY A 11 -20.52 4.07 5.60
C GLY A 11 -19.64 5.31 5.55
N ALA A 12 -18.66 5.45 6.45
CA ALA A 12 -17.67 6.53 6.43
C ALA A 12 -16.44 6.18 5.55
N GLY A 13 -16.41 4.97 4.99
CA GLY A 13 -15.29 4.48 4.19
C GLY A 13 -14.14 3.93 5.01
N ALA A 14 -14.29 3.74 6.33
CA ALA A 14 -13.25 3.12 7.15
C ALA A 14 -13.22 1.60 6.90
N PRO A 15 -12.05 0.98 6.73
CA PRO A 15 -11.94 -0.47 6.61
C PRO A 15 -12.24 -1.12 7.96
N ILE A 16 -13.29 -1.93 8.04
CA ILE A 16 -13.74 -2.54 9.29
C ILE A 16 -13.48 -4.03 9.37
N GLY A 17 -13.35 -4.71 8.23
CA GLY A 17 -13.11 -6.15 8.19
C GLY A 17 -12.48 -6.61 6.88
N GLY A 18 -11.82 -7.76 6.90
CA GLY A 18 -11.23 -8.32 5.69
C GLY A 18 -10.88 -9.80 5.76
N LEU A 19 -10.73 -10.40 4.58
CA LEU A 19 -10.20 -11.74 4.33
C LEU A 19 -9.18 -11.66 3.19
N VAL A 20 -8.00 -12.25 3.40
CA VAL A 20 -7.00 -12.50 2.36
C VAL A 20 -6.72 -14.00 2.31
N TYR A 21 -6.85 -14.60 1.14
CA TYR A 21 -6.81 -16.06 0.96
C TYR A 21 -5.88 -16.47 -0.18
N ARG A 22 -4.89 -17.32 0.09
CA ARG A 22 -4.04 -17.99 -0.89
C ARG A 22 -4.51 -19.43 -1.12
N LEU A 23 -5.33 -19.57 -2.15
CA LEU A 23 -5.93 -20.82 -2.63
C LEU A 23 -4.91 -21.92 -2.99
N LEU A 24 -3.78 -21.52 -3.57
CA LEU A 24 -2.85 -22.46 -4.19
C LEU A 24 -1.84 -23.07 -3.20
N ASP A 25 -1.84 -22.61 -1.95
CA ASP A 25 -0.98 -23.18 -0.91
C ASP A 25 -1.56 -24.53 -0.43
N SER A 26 -0.69 -25.43 0.04
CA SER A 26 -1.08 -26.72 0.63
C SER A 26 -0.44 -26.89 2.00
N PRO A 27 -1.21 -26.79 3.11
CA PRO A 27 -2.63 -26.39 3.14
C PRO A 27 -2.82 -24.92 2.73
N PRO A 28 -4.04 -24.49 2.35
CA PRO A 28 -4.31 -23.09 2.00
C PRO A 28 -3.93 -22.15 3.13
N THR A 29 -3.28 -21.03 2.80
CA THR A 29 -3.00 -19.99 3.78
C THR A 29 -4.02 -18.87 3.68
N TRP A 30 -4.46 -18.36 4.82
CA TRP A 30 -5.47 -17.31 4.87
C TRP A 30 -5.40 -16.52 6.15
N VAL A 31 -5.97 -15.34 6.13
CA VAL A 31 -6.09 -14.47 7.29
C VAL A 31 -7.34 -13.62 7.18
N MET A 32 -8.05 -13.48 8.29
CA MET A 32 -9.19 -12.58 8.42
C MET A 32 -9.10 -11.78 9.72
N GLY A 33 -9.65 -10.57 9.68
CA GLY A 33 -9.58 -9.64 10.79
C GLY A 33 -10.75 -8.66 10.79
N CYS A 34 -11.29 -8.37 11.98
CA CYS A 34 -12.20 -7.26 12.26
C CYS A 34 -11.92 -6.76 13.67
N ALA A 35 -11.23 -5.62 13.79
CA ALA A 35 -10.82 -5.07 15.08
C ALA A 35 -12.03 -4.72 15.98
N LYS A 36 -13.09 -4.17 15.40
CA LYS A 36 -14.32 -3.77 16.13
C LYS A 36 -15.04 -4.97 16.78
N GLU A 37 -14.93 -6.15 16.18
CA GLU A 37 -15.55 -7.39 16.69
C GLU A 37 -14.56 -8.28 17.47
N GLY A 38 -13.29 -7.88 17.59
CA GLY A 38 -12.25 -8.73 18.16
C GLY A 38 -12.00 -10.02 17.37
N LEU A 39 -12.39 -10.04 16.09
CA LEU A 39 -12.21 -11.20 15.22
C LEU A 39 -10.78 -11.20 14.67
N LEU A 40 -10.02 -12.21 15.05
CA LEU A 40 -8.69 -12.49 14.52
C LEU A 40 -8.56 -13.99 14.28
N ARG A 41 -8.49 -14.41 13.01
CA ARG A 41 -8.34 -15.82 12.65
C ARG A 41 -7.41 -15.93 11.46
N SER A 42 -6.54 -16.94 11.50
CA SER A 42 -5.53 -17.10 10.47
C SER A 42 -5.01 -18.52 10.39
N GLN A 43 -4.61 -18.91 9.20
CA GLN A 43 -3.76 -20.04 8.91
C GLN A 43 -2.61 -19.51 8.06
N LEU A 44 -1.59 -18.98 8.72
CA LEU A 44 -0.39 -18.43 8.07
C LEU A 44 0.73 -19.47 8.08
N ARG A 45 1.65 -19.33 7.12
CA ARG A 45 2.91 -20.09 7.16
C ARG A 45 3.92 -19.39 8.07
N ALA A 46 4.89 -20.15 8.57
CA ALA A 46 6.04 -19.58 9.25
C ALA A 46 6.92 -18.78 8.27
N ALA A 47 7.62 -17.77 8.77
CA ALA A 47 8.63 -17.05 8.00
C ALA A 47 9.68 -18.03 7.45
N ALA A 48 9.94 -17.98 6.14
CA ALA A 48 10.87 -18.88 5.46
C ALA A 48 12.27 -18.29 5.29
N SER A 49 12.44 -16.99 5.54
CA SER A 49 13.69 -16.26 5.31
C SER A 49 13.88 -15.15 6.33
N ARG A 50 15.07 -14.53 6.34
CA ARG A 50 15.31 -13.29 7.07
C ARG A 50 14.26 -12.24 6.64
N PRO A 51 13.66 -11.49 7.58
CA PRO A 51 12.65 -10.50 7.22
C PRO A 51 13.27 -9.27 6.57
N GLY A 52 12.64 -8.75 5.51
CA GLY A 52 13.14 -7.56 4.79
C GLY A 52 12.05 -6.70 4.16
N PHE A 53 12.39 -5.95 3.13
CA PHE A 53 11.52 -4.99 2.46
C PHE A 53 10.68 -5.69 1.38
N VAL A 54 9.37 -5.78 1.57
CA VAL A 54 8.46 -6.43 0.63
C VAL A 54 8.15 -5.49 -0.53
N CYS A 55 8.41 -5.94 -1.76
CA CYS A 55 8.24 -5.11 -2.96
C CYS A 55 7.67 -5.91 -4.15
N SER A 56 7.33 -5.22 -5.23
CA SER A 56 6.77 -5.84 -6.43
C SER A 56 7.81 -6.70 -7.18
N ASN A 57 7.35 -7.74 -7.88
CA ASN A 57 8.17 -8.48 -8.85
C ASN A 57 8.55 -7.64 -10.07
N GLY A 58 7.81 -6.57 -10.36
CA GLY A 58 8.08 -5.67 -11.47
C GLY A 58 9.21 -4.68 -11.20
N SER A 59 9.34 -3.70 -12.10
CA SER A 59 10.25 -2.57 -11.92
C SER A 59 9.89 -1.79 -10.65
N LEU A 60 10.90 -1.44 -9.87
CA LEU A 60 10.77 -0.54 -8.74
C LEU A 60 11.12 0.88 -9.20
N SER A 61 10.65 1.89 -8.47
CA SER A 61 11.15 3.24 -8.66
C SER A 61 12.52 3.40 -7.97
N PRO A 62 13.35 4.37 -8.40
CA PRO A 62 14.57 4.72 -7.69
C PRO A 62 14.33 5.05 -6.21
N PHE A 63 13.19 5.69 -5.90
CA PHE A 63 12.79 5.98 -4.52
C PHE A 63 12.63 4.70 -3.69
N VAL A 64 11.90 3.69 -4.17
CA VAL A 64 11.69 2.44 -3.41
C VAL A 64 12.98 1.65 -3.23
N GLU A 65 13.85 1.61 -4.25
CA GLU A 65 15.15 0.94 -4.16
C GLU A 65 16.08 1.63 -3.16
N ALA A 66 16.17 2.95 -3.21
CA ALA A 66 16.95 3.74 -2.28
C ALA A 66 16.40 3.63 -0.85
N LEU A 67 15.08 3.57 -0.67
CA LEU A 67 14.45 3.41 0.65
C LEU A 67 14.77 2.06 1.29
N ALA A 68 14.74 0.96 0.53
CA ALA A 68 15.15 -0.34 1.05
C ALA A 68 16.62 -0.35 1.50
N SER A 69 17.50 0.28 0.72
CA SER A 69 18.92 0.45 1.05
C SER A 69 19.11 1.28 2.32
N GLU A 70 18.43 2.44 2.42
CA GLU A 70 18.50 3.32 3.59
C GLU A 70 18.03 2.62 4.88
N LEU A 71 17.00 1.78 4.79
CA LEU A 71 16.49 1.03 5.93
C LEU A 71 17.38 -0.16 6.31
N GLY A 72 18.30 -0.56 5.43
CA GLY A 72 19.19 -1.71 5.58
C GLY A 72 18.46 -3.05 5.40
N TYR A 73 17.48 -3.10 4.51
CA TYR A 73 16.64 -4.28 4.28
C TYR A 73 16.87 -4.90 2.90
N ASP A 74 16.99 -6.23 2.88
CA ASP A 74 16.98 -6.99 1.64
C ASP A 74 15.60 -6.92 0.96
N LEU A 75 15.57 -6.88 -0.36
CA LEU A 75 14.34 -6.85 -1.14
C LEU A 75 13.70 -8.24 -1.21
N HIS A 76 12.46 -8.36 -0.73
CA HIS A 76 11.59 -9.53 -0.90
C HIS A 76 10.57 -9.27 -1.99
N ARG A 77 10.91 -9.67 -3.22
CA ARG A 77 10.05 -9.50 -4.39
C ARG A 77 8.88 -10.49 -4.36
N ALA A 78 7.66 -9.96 -4.45
CA ALA A 78 6.44 -10.74 -4.49
C ALA A 78 5.34 -10.12 -5.37
N GLY A 79 4.55 -10.98 -6.00
CA GLY A 79 3.37 -10.61 -6.79
C GLY A 79 2.10 -10.58 -5.95
N GLY A 80 1.13 -9.74 -6.33
CA GLY A 80 -0.17 -9.58 -5.64
C GLY A 80 -0.10 -8.71 -4.38
N ALA A 81 -1.00 -7.75 -4.23
CA ALA A 81 -1.03 -6.85 -3.06
C ALA A 81 -1.38 -7.61 -1.78
N GLY A 82 -2.45 -8.42 -1.81
CA GLY A 82 -2.84 -9.28 -0.68
C GLY A 82 -1.72 -10.24 -0.25
N ASN A 83 -1.00 -10.83 -1.21
CA ASN A 83 0.12 -11.72 -0.90
C ASN A 83 1.27 -10.99 -0.19
N LYS A 84 1.63 -9.78 -0.64
CA LYS A 84 2.64 -8.92 0.02
C LYS A 84 2.22 -8.56 1.45
N MET A 85 0.94 -8.36 1.67
CA MET A 85 0.42 -8.08 3.00
C MET A 85 0.47 -9.28 3.94
N MET A 86 0.13 -10.46 3.44
CA MET A 86 0.33 -11.69 4.21
C MET A 86 1.81 -11.94 4.54
N LEU A 87 2.77 -11.54 3.71
CA LEU A 87 4.21 -11.65 4.05
C LEU A 87 4.59 -10.84 5.29
N LEU A 88 3.94 -9.69 5.54
CA LEU A 88 4.16 -8.91 6.77
C LEU A 88 3.65 -9.68 8.00
N LEU A 89 2.45 -10.24 7.90
CA LEU A 89 1.82 -10.99 8.99
C LEU A 89 2.53 -12.33 9.27
N GLU A 90 3.17 -12.91 8.26
CA GLU A 90 4.00 -14.12 8.36
C GLU A 90 5.37 -13.85 8.98
N GLY A 91 5.73 -12.57 9.21
CA GLY A 91 7.04 -12.17 9.68
C GLY A 91 8.13 -12.28 8.60
N THR A 92 7.80 -12.51 7.34
CA THR A 92 8.77 -12.50 6.22
C THR A 92 9.09 -11.07 5.77
N GLY A 93 8.19 -10.11 6.02
CA GLY A 93 8.38 -8.71 5.68
C GLY A 93 8.39 -7.80 6.90
N ARG A 94 9.31 -6.83 6.91
CA ARG A 94 9.37 -5.73 7.88
C ARG A 94 8.52 -4.55 7.46
N CYS A 95 8.43 -4.31 6.16
CA CYS A 95 7.58 -3.27 5.61
C CYS A 95 7.16 -3.65 4.19
N TYR A 96 6.04 -3.09 3.75
CA TYR A 96 5.65 -3.04 2.36
C TYR A 96 5.39 -1.58 2.04
N ILE A 97 6.34 -0.95 1.35
CA ILE A 97 6.24 0.45 0.94
C ILE A 97 6.28 0.50 -0.59
N GLN A 98 5.35 1.24 -1.17
CA GLN A 98 5.37 1.56 -2.60
C GLN A 98 4.94 3.01 -2.81
N ASP A 99 5.58 3.67 -3.76
CA ASP A 99 5.27 5.03 -4.20
C ASP A 99 4.36 5.06 -5.43
N ARG A 100 3.76 3.93 -5.79
CA ARG A 100 2.85 3.80 -6.93
C ARG A 100 1.42 3.56 -6.49
N GLY A 101 0.48 3.88 -7.38
CA GLY A 101 -0.93 3.65 -7.16
C GLY A 101 -1.30 2.16 -7.04
N VAL A 102 -2.32 1.88 -6.23
CA VAL A 102 -3.02 0.58 -6.13
C VAL A 102 -4.52 0.80 -6.26
N SER A 103 -5.32 -0.25 -6.27
CA SER A 103 -6.78 -0.11 -6.23
C SER A 103 -7.30 -0.30 -4.81
N ARG A 104 -8.50 0.21 -4.54
CA ARG A 104 -9.20 0.00 -3.27
C ARG A 104 -9.36 -1.48 -2.92
N TRP A 105 -9.62 -2.35 -3.90
CA TRP A 105 -9.72 -3.80 -3.68
C TRP A 105 -8.38 -4.48 -3.35
N ASP A 106 -7.24 -3.86 -3.68
CA ASP A 106 -5.92 -4.35 -3.30
C ASP A 106 -5.59 -4.08 -1.82
N THR A 107 -6.25 -3.10 -1.21
CA THR A 107 -5.87 -2.51 0.08
C THR A 107 -6.92 -2.63 1.16
N CYS A 108 -8.22 -2.63 0.84
CA CYS A 108 -9.29 -2.64 1.84
C CYS A 108 -9.20 -3.83 2.81
N ALA A 109 -9.17 -5.05 2.25
CA ALA A 109 -9.05 -6.28 3.04
C ALA A 109 -7.73 -6.30 3.81
N ALA A 110 -6.64 -5.92 3.15
CA ALA A 110 -5.30 -5.92 3.73
C ALA A 110 -5.19 -4.96 4.91
N GLN A 111 -5.74 -3.74 4.79
CA GLN A 111 -5.71 -2.73 5.83
C GLN A 111 -6.48 -3.20 7.05
N ALA A 112 -7.74 -3.62 6.87
CA ALA A 112 -8.57 -4.11 7.99
C ALA A 112 -7.91 -5.28 8.72
N VAL A 113 -7.35 -6.24 7.96
CA VAL A 113 -6.66 -7.39 8.53
C VAL A 113 -5.39 -6.97 9.28
N LEU A 114 -4.56 -6.13 8.68
CA LEU A 114 -3.30 -5.70 9.27
C LEU A 114 -3.52 -4.90 10.56
N GLU A 115 -4.47 -3.97 10.55
CA GLU A 115 -4.84 -3.17 11.71
C GLU A 115 -5.45 -4.04 12.83
N ALA A 116 -6.24 -5.06 12.48
CA ALA A 116 -6.72 -6.05 13.46
C ALA A 116 -5.59 -6.87 14.10
N HIS A 117 -4.44 -7.02 13.43
CA HIS A 117 -3.22 -7.62 13.98
C HIS A 117 -2.29 -6.58 14.67
N GLY A 118 -2.76 -5.34 14.86
CA GLY A 118 -2.00 -4.27 15.49
C GLY A 118 -0.95 -3.61 14.60
N GLY A 119 -0.94 -3.89 13.29
CA GLY A 119 -0.12 -3.17 12.31
C GLY A 119 -0.83 -1.92 11.80
N ALA A 120 -0.28 -1.30 10.74
CA ALA A 120 -0.87 -0.13 10.10
C ALA A 120 -0.64 -0.14 8.59
N LEU A 121 -1.66 0.28 7.82
CA LEU A 121 -1.55 0.61 6.40
C LEU A 121 -2.02 2.05 6.22
N ALA A 122 -1.17 2.89 5.63
CA ALA A 122 -1.41 4.32 5.50
C ALA A 122 -0.97 4.86 4.13
N LYS A 123 -1.46 6.07 3.83
CA LYS A 123 -1.00 6.87 2.69
C LYS A 123 0.46 7.27 2.88
N LEU A 124 1.30 6.93 1.92
CA LEU A 124 2.72 7.29 1.97
C LEU A 124 2.92 8.80 1.87
N SER A 125 2.13 9.50 1.04
CA SER A 125 2.22 10.96 0.86
C SER A 125 2.03 11.72 2.18
N ARG A 126 0.97 11.37 2.93
CA ARG A 126 0.69 11.96 4.25
C ARG A 126 1.75 11.62 5.28
N PHE A 127 2.24 10.39 5.26
CA PHE A 127 3.33 10.00 6.16
C PHE A 127 4.60 10.80 5.86
N ALA A 128 4.95 10.98 4.59
CA ALA A 128 6.14 11.74 4.17
C ALA A 128 6.03 13.25 4.47
N ALA A 129 4.84 13.82 4.36
CA ALA A 129 4.61 15.26 4.56
C ALA A 129 4.45 15.65 6.04
N GLU A 130 3.77 14.81 6.83
CA GLU A 130 3.24 15.21 8.14
C GLU A 130 3.57 14.21 9.26
N GLN A 131 4.33 13.14 8.97
CA GLN A 131 4.57 12.02 9.88
C GLN A 131 3.26 11.36 10.37
N GLN A 132 2.17 11.52 9.62
CA GLN A 132 0.85 11.03 10.00
C GLN A 132 0.50 9.72 9.29
N LEU A 133 0.04 8.73 10.05
CA LEU A 133 -0.58 7.53 9.51
C LEU A 133 -2.03 7.83 9.11
N ALA A 134 -2.21 8.35 7.89
CA ALA A 134 -3.53 8.63 7.33
C ALA A 134 -4.10 7.39 6.62
N SER A 135 -5.31 6.99 6.99
CA SER A 135 -6.05 5.89 6.37
C SER A 135 -6.51 6.23 4.95
N TYR A 136 -6.67 5.20 4.11
CA TYR A 136 -7.38 5.30 2.84
C TYR A 136 -8.90 5.31 3.04
N SER A 137 -9.64 6.00 2.16
CA SER A 137 -11.10 6.02 2.19
C SER A 137 -11.70 5.04 1.17
N TYR A 138 -12.49 4.11 1.66
CA TYR A 138 -13.21 3.12 0.84
C TYR A 138 -14.67 3.51 0.58
N VAL A 139 -15.02 4.79 0.77
CA VAL A 139 -16.38 5.30 0.55
C VAL A 139 -16.78 5.18 -0.92
N ALA A 140 -18.00 4.75 -1.19
CA ALA A 140 -18.56 4.81 -2.54
C ALA A 140 -18.85 6.28 -2.91
N SER A 141 -18.19 6.78 -3.94
CA SER A 141 -18.27 8.18 -4.38
C SER A 141 -18.09 8.30 -5.90
N ASP A 142 -18.60 9.39 -6.48
CA ASP A 142 -18.47 9.70 -7.91
C ASP A 142 -17.12 10.34 -8.30
N ILE A 143 -16.38 10.80 -7.29
CA ILE A 143 -15.03 11.36 -7.39
C ILE A 143 -14.05 10.56 -6.54
N ASN A 144 -12.76 10.68 -6.81
CA ASN A 144 -11.72 10.03 -6.00
C ASN A 144 -11.64 10.66 -4.60
N ALA A 145 -11.95 9.87 -3.56
CA ALA A 145 -12.01 10.37 -2.17
C ALA A 145 -10.64 10.61 -1.52
N ASP A 146 -9.57 10.08 -2.12
CA ASP A 146 -8.20 10.21 -1.63
C ASP A 146 -7.36 11.11 -2.54
N PHE A 147 -8.01 11.95 -3.35
CA PHE A 147 -7.35 12.88 -4.25
C PHE A 147 -6.52 13.93 -3.48
N GLU A 148 -5.28 14.12 -3.92
CA GLU A 148 -4.38 15.18 -3.49
C GLU A 148 -3.88 15.93 -4.74
N SER A 149 -4.17 17.23 -4.83
CA SER A 149 -3.90 18.03 -6.04
C SER A 149 -2.41 18.07 -6.36
N GLY A 150 -2.05 17.72 -7.59
CA GLY A 150 -0.68 17.67 -8.08
C GLY A 150 0.10 16.43 -7.63
N LEU A 151 -0.48 15.55 -6.80
CA LEU A 151 0.26 14.41 -6.27
C LEU A 151 0.43 13.27 -7.28
N ALA A 152 -0.63 12.86 -7.96
CA ALA A 152 -0.63 11.67 -8.81
C ALA A 152 -0.29 12.03 -10.26
N LEU A 153 0.69 11.35 -10.88
CA LEU A 153 0.85 11.35 -12.32
C LEU A 153 -0.39 10.69 -12.96
N LEU A 154 -0.81 11.15 -14.13
CA LEU A 154 -1.88 10.51 -14.86
C LEU A 154 -1.33 9.33 -15.67
N CYS A 155 -1.94 8.17 -15.51
CA CYS A 155 -1.64 6.98 -16.29
C CYS A 155 -2.90 6.19 -16.63
N SER A 156 -2.79 5.21 -17.54
CA SER A 156 -3.94 4.40 -17.97
C SER A 156 -4.59 3.61 -16.82
N TYR A 157 -3.83 3.35 -15.77
CA TYR A 157 -4.32 2.65 -14.59
C TYR A 157 -5.25 3.54 -13.75
N ASN A 158 -4.88 4.80 -13.51
CA ASN A 158 -5.57 5.68 -12.57
C ASN A 158 -6.49 6.72 -13.23
N ALA A 159 -6.31 7.06 -14.52
CA ALA A 159 -7.05 8.14 -15.18
C ALA A 159 -8.45 7.69 -15.63
N ARG A 160 -9.47 8.54 -15.41
CA ARG A 160 -10.86 8.30 -15.85
C ARG A 160 -11.05 8.54 -17.34
N GLY A 161 -10.17 9.32 -17.95
CA GLY A 161 -10.20 9.68 -19.38
C GLY A 161 -8.87 9.43 -20.09
N PRO A 162 -8.71 9.93 -21.32
CA PRO A 162 -7.46 9.88 -22.05
C PRO A 162 -6.32 10.49 -21.22
N VAL A 163 -5.19 9.81 -21.16
CA VAL A 163 -3.97 10.34 -20.54
C VAL A 163 -3.34 11.31 -21.53
N PRO A 164 -3.14 12.59 -21.17
CA PRO A 164 -2.48 13.53 -22.07
C PRO A 164 -1.05 13.05 -22.36
N VAL A 165 -0.65 13.07 -23.63
CA VAL A 165 0.71 12.77 -24.03
C VAL A 165 1.51 14.07 -23.87
N PRO A 166 2.51 14.13 -22.98
CA PRO A 166 3.35 15.31 -22.84
C PRO A 166 4.14 15.55 -24.13
N GLU A 167 4.42 16.83 -24.45
CA GLU A 167 5.34 17.18 -25.52
C GLU A 167 6.76 16.71 -25.18
N GLU A 168 7.64 16.62 -26.19
CA GLU A 168 9.00 16.15 -25.97
C GLU A 168 9.76 17.09 -25.00
N GLY A 169 10.12 16.56 -23.83
CA GLY A 169 10.80 17.31 -22.77
C GLY A 169 9.87 17.80 -21.65
N ASP A 170 8.55 17.73 -21.82
CA ASP A 170 7.59 18.09 -20.78
C ASP A 170 7.45 16.97 -19.72
N PRO A 171 7.20 17.33 -18.45
CA PRO A 171 6.93 16.34 -17.42
C PRO A 171 5.59 15.63 -17.68
N THR A 172 5.50 14.37 -17.26
CA THR A 172 4.24 13.62 -17.28
C THR A 172 3.16 14.39 -16.50
N PRO A 173 1.95 14.58 -17.07
CA PRO A 173 0.88 15.35 -16.44
C PRO A 173 0.49 14.77 -15.08
N ARG A 174 0.21 15.67 -14.12
CA ARG A 174 -0.30 15.34 -12.78
C ARG A 174 -1.79 15.66 -12.68
N ALA A 175 -2.53 14.87 -11.91
CA ALA A 175 -3.95 15.11 -11.64
C ALA A 175 -4.11 16.41 -10.83
N THR A 176 -4.96 17.31 -11.32
CA THR A 176 -5.27 18.61 -10.72
C THR A 176 -6.70 18.69 -10.20
N CYS A 177 -7.55 17.72 -10.53
CA CYS A 177 -8.87 17.55 -9.90
C CYS A 177 -9.24 16.07 -9.72
N ALA A 178 -10.15 15.80 -8.79
CA ALA A 178 -10.52 14.44 -8.39
C ALA A 178 -11.25 13.66 -9.51
N GLU A 179 -11.90 14.37 -10.44
CA GLU A 179 -12.66 13.80 -11.57
C GLU A 179 -11.76 13.19 -12.63
N GLN A 180 -10.49 13.61 -12.70
CA GLN A 180 -9.50 13.03 -13.60
C GLN A 180 -9.11 11.61 -13.20
N LEU A 181 -9.32 11.24 -11.93
CA LEU A 181 -8.95 9.94 -11.39
C LEU A 181 -10.16 9.00 -11.35
N LYS A 182 -9.91 7.72 -11.59
CA LYS A 182 -10.87 6.65 -11.31
C LYS A 182 -11.15 6.64 -9.81
N THR A 183 -12.41 6.49 -9.46
CA THR A 183 -12.89 6.54 -8.07
C THR A 183 -12.25 5.48 -7.19
N TYR A 184 -11.85 4.35 -7.76
CA TYR A 184 -11.24 3.23 -7.05
C TYR A 184 -9.71 3.30 -6.90
N ALA A 185 -9.05 4.29 -7.52
CA ALA A 185 -7.59 4.36 -7.53
C ALA A 185 -7.06 4.97 -6.22
N ASN A 186 -6.19 4.26 -5.53
CA ASN A 186 -5.44 4.76 -4.38
C ASN A 186 -4.12 5.32 -4.90
N VAL A 187 -3.98 6.65 -4.91
CA VAL A 187 -2.89 7.34 -5.63
C VAL A 187 -1.82 7.96 -4.72
N CYS A 188 -1.96 7.82 -3.40
CA CYS A 188 -1.09 8.46 -2.42
C CYS A 188 0.16 7.64 -2.05
N GLY A 189 0.47 6.58 -2.79
CA GLY A 189 1.42 5.56 -2.37
C GLY A 189 0.97 4.83 -1.09
N LEU A 190 1.69 3.80 -0.68
CA LEU A 190 1.30 2.93 0.42
C LEU A 190 2.49 2.67 1.33
N LEU A 191 2.26 2.85 2.63
CA LEU A 191 3.11 2.40 3.73
C LEU A 191 2.32 1.34 4.49
N ALA A 192 2.83 0.12 4.57
CA ALA A 192 2.28 -0.93 5.43
C ALA A 192 3.36 -1.51 6.34
N LEU A 193 3.06 -1.56 7.64
CA LEU A 193 3.96 -2.04 8.70
C LEU A 193 3.23 -3.05 9.59
N PRO A 194 3.85 -4.20 9.93
CA PRO A 194 3.33 -5.08 10.98
C PRO A 194 3.52 -4.44 12.36
N ALA A 195 2.80 -4.95 13.36
CA ALA A 195 2.84 -4.44 14.74
C ALA A 195 4.27 -4.33 15.32
N SER A 196 5.15 -5.29 14.97
CA SER A 196 6.55 -5.31 15.43
C SER A 196 7.39 -4.14 14.93
N GLU A 197 6.95 -3.44 13.89
CA GLU A 197 7.70 -2.38 13.21
C GLU A 197 7.13 -0.99 13.50
N LEU A 198 5.93 -0.90 14.09
CA LEU A 198 5.35 0.39 14.51
C LEU A 198 6.20 1.15 15.54
N PRO A 199 6.90 0.53 16.51
CA PRO A 199 7.80 1.26 17.40
C PRO A 199 8.96 1.95 16.66
N LEU A 200 9.24 1.56 15.41
CA LEU A 200 10.29 2.12 14.57
C LEU A 200 9.78 3.19 13.59
N LEU A 201 8.52 3.65 13.73
CA LEU A 201 7.95 4.70 12.87
C LEU A 201 8.85 5.94 12.68
N PRO A 202 9.53 6.48 13.70
CA PRO A 202 10.47 7.59 13.51
C PRO A 202 11.60 7.25 12.52
N LYS A 203 12.17 6.05 12.60
CA LYS A 203 13.20 5.58 11.66
C LYS A 203 12.67 5.51 10.23
N TYR A 204 11.44 4.98 10.04
CA TYR A 204 10.81 4.94 8.73
C TYR A 204 10.57 6.34 8.16
N TYR A 205 10.11 7.27 8.99
CA TYR A 205 9.89 8.66 8.59
C TYR A 205 11.19 9.33 8.16
N GLU A 206 12.25 9.26 8.97
CA GLU A 206 13.56 9.81 8.64
C GLU A 206 14.11 9.26 7.32
N ALA A 207 14.01 7.94 7.11
CA ALA A 207 14.43 7.30 5.88
C ALA A 207 13.62 7.76 4.67
N VAL A 208 12.29 7.86 4.80
CA VAL A 208 11.40 8.35 3.74
C VAL A 208 11.73 9.80 3.38
N CYS A 209 11.88 10.69 4.36
CA CYS A 209 12.22 12.10 4.10
C CYS A 209 13.58 12.25 3.44
N LYS A 210 14.60 11.52 3.92
CA LYS A 210 15.94 11.54 3.36
C LYS A 210 15.94 11.08 1.90
N VAL A 211 15.26 9.98 1.60
CA VAL A 211 15.22 9.42 0.25
C VAL A 211 14.37 10.28 -0.68
N ALA A 212 13.25 10.82 -0.22
CA ALA A 212 12.40 11.73 -1.00
C ALA A 212 13.12 13.02 -1.42
N ALA A 213 14.12 13.47 -0.66
CA ALA A 213 14.96 14.61 -1.02
C ALA A 213 15.92 14.32 -2.18
N MET A 214 16.20 13.05 -2.48
CA MET A 214 17.11 12.62 -3.55
C MET A 214 16.38 12.04 -4.76
N TYR A 215 15.25 11.36 -4.51
CA TYR A 215 14.46 10.67 -5.52
C TYR A 215 13.00 11.05 -5.34
N GLU A 216 12.44 11.73 -6.33
CA GLU A 216 11.01 12.06 -6.33
C GLU A 216 10.18 10.77 -6.35
N PRO A 217 9.25 10.57 -5.40
CA PRO A 217 8.41 9.39 -5.39
C PRO A 217 7.51 9.36 -6.63
N ALA A 218 7.30 8.17 -7.17
CA ALA A 218 6.69 7.99 -8.48
C ALA A 218 5.20 8.34 -8.54
N TYR A 219 4.52 8.61 -7.40
CA TYR A 219 3.06 8.73 -7.20
C TYR A 219 2.30 8.76 -8.54
N ASN A 220 2.03 7.58 -9.09
CA ASN A 220 1.65 7.41 -10.50
C ASN A 220 0.19 7.06 -10.73
#